data_AF-A0A6J6C3U9-F1
#
_entry.id   AF-A0A6J6C3U9-F1
#
_cell.length_a   1.000
_cell.length_b   1.000
_cell.length_c   1.000
_cell.angle_alpha   90.00
_cell.angle_beta   90.00
_cell.angle_gamma   90.00
#
_symmetry.space_group_name_H-M   'P 1'
#
loop_
_entity.id
_entity.type
_entity.pdbx_description
1 polymer ?
#
loop_
_entity_poly.entity_id
_entity_poly.type
_entity_poly.pdbx_seq_one_letter_code
_entity_poly.pdbx_strand_id
1 'polypeptide(L)'
;MDLRQLAALLSAGVDLKTALSELKATDLPEELVLGIRLGAPLKTLLISLSAQQEILDRAIAELNQALAMPRATRRLLLWLPALTLALTVLTGISSLASLINPLVLISLLLGSLLLLLGNRISNRMLSGIDYEFSISELQKFSVAIAAGMNVGQIANYFPNLLSSEKVAKLVSLTKRTGAGLAALVESEIENTLQRQLAEKIAALRTLSVRLLIPLGTTTLPAFMLFTIPPTMVGLTK
;
A
#
# COMPACT_ATOMS: atom_id res chain seq x y z
N MET A 1 -0.97 17.90 -1.07
CA MET A 1 -1.03 18.96 -2.10
C MET A 1 -1.35 18.30 -3.44
N ASP A 2 -2.31 18.80 -4.21
CA ASP A 2 -2.65 18.22 -5.52
C ASP A 2 -1.70 18.81 -6.60
N LEU A 3 -0.66 18.05 -6.95
CA LEU A 3 0.31 18.43 -7.99
C LEU A 3 -0.35 18.69 -9.34
N ARG A 4 -1.48 18.04 -9.63
CA ARG A 4 -2.22 18.21 -10.87
C ARG A 4 -2.88 19.58 -10.95
N GLN A 5 -3.47 20.04 -9.84
CA GLN A 5 -4.05 21.39 -9.76
C GLN A 5 -2.96 22.46 -9.88
N LEU A 6 -1.81 22.26 -9.24
CA LEU A 6 -0.67 23.16 -9.36
C LEU A 6 -0.17 23.24 -10.82
N ALA A 7 0.01 22.08 -11.48
CA ALA A 7 0.40 22.01 -12.89
C ALA A 7 -0.62 22.70 -13.83
N ALA A 8 -1.92 22.55 -13.54
CA ALA A 8 -2.99 23.18 -14.30
C ALA A 8 -2.99 24.71 -14.15
N LEU A 9 -2.81 25.24 -12.93
CA LEU A 9 -2.73 26.67 -12.67
C LEU A 9 -1.53 27.31 -13.38
N LEU A 10 -0.34 26.72 -13.28
CA LEU A 10 0.83 27.22 -14.02
C LEU A 10 0.65 27.12 -15.54
N SER A 11 -0.02 26.07 -16.03
CA SER A 11 -0.32 25.92 -17.45
C SER A 11 -1.32 26.97 -17.95
N ALA A 12 -2.21 27.44 -17.08
CA ALA A 12 -3.13 28.55 -17.32
C ALA A 12 -2.46 29.93 -17.19
N GLY A 13 -1.17 30.00 -16.85
CA GLY A 13 -0.41 31.25 -16.74
C GLY A 13 -0.44 31.89 -15.35
N VAL A 14 -0.99 31.20 -14.34
CA VAL A 14 -0.94 31.67 -12.94
C VAL A 14 0.49 31.54 -12.42
N ASP A 15 1.00 32.57 -11.76
CA ASP A 15 2.33 32.52 -11.16
C ASP A 15 2.38 31.52 -9.99
N LEU A 16 3.57 30.95 -9.75
CA LEU A 16 3.76 29.91 -8.74
C LEU A 16 3.34 30.38 -7.33
N LYS A 17 3.62 31.62 -6.97
CA LYS A 17 3.34 32.14 -5.62
C LYS A 17 1.83 32.23 -5.39
N THR A 18 1.11 32.79 -6.36
CA THR A 18 -0.35 32.86 -6.33
C THR A 18 -0.97 31.46 -6.33
N ALA A 19 -0.51 30.56 -7.19
CA ALA A 19 -1.02 29.19 -7.25
C ALA A 19 -0.83 28.42 -5.92
N LEU A 20 0.33 28.56 -5.27
CA LEU A 20 0.59 27.94 -3.96
C LEU A 20 -0.29 28.55 -2.84
N SER A 21 -0.53 29.86 -2.89
CA SER A 21 -1.40 30.54 -1.92
C SER A 21 -2.86 30.11 -2.03
N GLU A 22 -3.37 29.97 -3.25
CA GLU A 22 -4.74 29.49 -3.53
C GLU A 22 -4.92 28.03 -3.09
N LEU A 23 -3.93 27.19 -3.37
CA LEU A 23 -3.95 25.78 -2.97
C LEU A 23 -3.66 25.55 -1.48
N LYS A 24 -3.38 26.61 -0.71
CA LYS A 24 -2.96 26.56 0.70
C LYS A 24 -1.83 25.53 0.92
N ALA A 25 -0.93 25.44 -0.05
CA ALA A 25 0.15 24.47 -0.03
C ALA A 25 1.10 24.79 1.13
N THR A 26 1.19 23.89 2.11
CA THR A 26 2.06 24.06 3.30
C THR A 26 3.40 23.38 3.11
N ASP A 27 3.45 22.38 2.23
CA ASP A 27 4.64 21.58 1.96
C ASP A 27 4.79 21.33 0.47
N LEU A 28 6.04 21.38 0.00
CA LEU A 28 6.42 21.23 -1.40
C LEU A 28 7.17 19.91 -1.58
N PRO A 29 6.85 19.09 -2.59
CA PRO A 29 7.59 17.87 -2.88
C PRO A 29 9.08 18.16 -3.06
N GLU A 30 9.93 17.26 -2.56
CA GLU A 30 11.38 17.42 -2.61
C GLU A 30 11.88 17.60 -4.06
N GLU A 31 11.26 16.91 -5.00
CA GLU A 31 11.57 16.96 -6.43
C GLU A 31 11.25 18.34 -7.04
N LEU A 32 10.17 18.97 -6.59
CA LEU A 32 9.78 20.31 -7.04
C LEU A 32 10.74 21.36 -6.47
N VAL A 33 11.09 21.25 -5.20
CA VAL A 33 12.10 22.12 -4.56
C VAL A 33 13.45 21.97 -5.27
N LEU A 34 13.83 20.74 -5.60
CA LEU A 34 15.05 20.46 -6.36
C LEU A 34 14.99 21.08 -7.75
N GLY A 35 13.89 20.93 -8.47
CA GLY A 35 13.69 21.55 -9.78
C GLY A 35 13.82 23.07 -9.74
N ILE A 36 13.24 23.73 -8.72
CA ILE A 36 13.40 25.17 -8.51
C ILE A 36 14.87 25.55 -8.29
N ARG A 37 15.59 24.81 -7.43
CA ARG A 37 17.02 25.06 -7.15
C ARG A 37 17.90 24.90 -8.38
N LEU A 38 17.59 23.92 -9.23
CA LEU A 38 18.34 23.65 -10.46
C LEU A 38 17.91 24.54 -11.64
N GLY A 39 16.87 25.37 -11.48
CA GLY A 39 16.36 26.24 -12.54
C GLY A 39 15.56 25.52 -13.63
N ALA A 40 14.93 24.39 -13.30
CA ALA A 40 14.13 23.63 -14.24
C ALA A 40 12.89 24.40 -14.72
N PRO A 41 12.46 24.21 -15.98
CA PRO A 41 11.23 24.79 -16.51
C PRO A 41 10.03 24.20 -15.76
N LEU A 42 9.53 24.94 -14.76
CA LEU A 42 8.57 24.45 -13.77
C LEU A 42 7.30 23.86 -14.38
N LYS A 43 6.80 24.44 -15.47
CA LYS A 43 5.62 23.91 -16.17
C LYS A 43 5.85 22.47 -16.64
N THR A 44 6.95 22.22 -17.36
CA THR A 44 7.30 20.89 -17.88
C THR A 44 7.59 19.91 -16.76
N LEU A 45 8.32 20.36 -15.73
CA LEU A 45 8.64 19.55 -14.55
C LEU A 45 7.37 19.12 -13.80
N LEU A 46 6.44 20.05 -13.55
CA LEU A 46 5.18 19.75 -12.87
C LEU A 46 4.30 18.79 -13.68
N ILE A 47 4.29 18.90 -15.01
CA ILE A 47 3.57 17.94 -15.87
C ILE A 47 4.16 16.53 -15.68
N SER A 48 5.49 16.38 -15.76
CA SER A 48 6.16 15.08 -15.53
C SER A 48 5.89 14.55 -14.12
N LEU A 49 6.09 15.36 -13.07
CA LEU A 49 5.84 14.94 -11.68
C LEU A 49 4.37 14.59 -11.44
N SER A 50 3.42 15.32 -12.05
CA SER A 50 1.99 15.00 -11.92
C SER A 50 1.63 13.67 -12.60
N ALA A 51 2.25 13.35 -13.73
CA ALA A 51 2.05 12.07 -14.41
C ALA A 51 2.64 10.91 -13.57
N GLN A 52 3.83 11.09 -12.99
CA GLN A 52 4.43 10.12 -12.09
C GLN A 52 3.57 9.90 -10.83
N GLN A 53 3.05 10.99 -10.24
CA GLN A 53 2.14 10.91 -9.10
C GLN A 53 0.86 10.17 -9.46
N GLU A 54 0.29 10.39 -10.64
CA GLU A 54 -0.90 9.68 -11.09
C GLU A 54 -0.66 8.17 -11.21
N ILE A 55 0.50 7.76 -11.74
CA ILE A 55 0.88 6.35 -11.81
C ILE A 55 1.02 5.76 -10.39
N LEU A 56 1.63 6.49 -9.46
CA LEU A 56 1.76 6.08 -8.07
C LEU A 56 0.39 5.93 -7.39
N ASP A 57 -0.49 6.92 -7.54
CA ASP A 57 -1.83 6.90 -6.95
C ASP A 57 -2.65 5.72 -7.48
N ARG A 58 -2.55 5.42 -8.79
CA ARG A 58 -3.16 4.24 -9.41
C ARG A 58 -2.57 2.95 -8.85
N ALA A 59 -1.24 2.87 -8.70
CA ALA A 59 -0.57 1.69 -8.13
C ALA A 59 -0.99 1.45 -6.67
N ILE A 60 -1.11 2.50 -5.87
CA ILE A 60 -1.59 2.43 -4.48
C ILE A 60 -3.06 2.00 -4.44
N ALA A 61 -3.91 2.53 -5.32
CA ALA A 61 -5.30 2.14 -5.43
C ALA A 61 -5.44 0.65 -5.79
N GLU A 62 -4.66 0.17 -6.76
CA GLU A 62 -4.64 -1.23 -7.16
C GLU A 62 -4.14 -2.14 -6.02
N LEU A 63 -3.10 -1.73 -5.31
CA LEU A 63 -2.60 -2.43 -4.12
C LEU A 63 -3.70 -2.53 -3.05
N ASN A 64 -4.42 -1.43 -2.78
CA ASN A 64 -5.54 -1.40 -1.85
C ASN A 64 -6.69 -2.34 -2.27
N GLN A 65 -6.98 -2.42 -3.57
CA GLN A 65 -7.96 -3.37 -4.10
C GLN A 65 -7.50 -4.82 -3.91
N ALA A 66 -6.24 -5.12 -4.19
CA ALA A 66 -5.66 -6.44 -3.96
C ALA A 66 -5.71 -6.86 -2.48
N LEU A 67 -5.62 -5.90 -1.55
CA LEU A 67 -5.75 -6.13 -0.10
C LEU A 67 -7.17 -6.38 0.38
N ALA A 68 -8.18 -5.97 -0.39
CA ALA A 68 -9.57 -6.16 -0.01
C ALA A 68 -9.90 -7.65 0.17
N MET A 69 -9.35 -8.53 -0.68
CA MET A 69 -9.56 -9.97 -0.61
C MET A 69 -9.04 -10.58 0.72
N PRO A 70 -7.74 -10.47 1.09
CA PRO A 70 -7.26 -11.00 2.37
C PRO A 70 -7.96 -10.40 3.60
N ARG A 71 -8.37 -9.12 3.54
CA ARG A 71 -9.15 -8.48 4.61
C ARG A 71 -10.56 -9.06 4.71
N ALA A 72 -11.24 -9.29 3.60
CA ALA A 72 -12.58 -9.87 3.56
C ALA A 72 -12.58 -11.30 4.10
N THR A 73 -11.68 -12.17 3.64
CA THR A 73 -11.57 -13.56 4.11
C THR A 73 -11.36 -13.63 5.62
N ARG A 74 -10.47 -12.79 6.15
CA ARG A 74 -10.26 -12.70 7.59
C ARG A 74 -11.52 -12.26 8.33
N ARG A 75 -12.21 -11.23 7.84
CA ARG A 75 -13.44 -10.73 8.48
C ARG A 75 -14.52 -11.82 8.51
N LEU A 76 -14.68 -12.57 7.42
CA LEU A 76 -15.62 -13.69 7.34
C LEU A 76 -15.29 -14.79 8.37
N LEU A 77 -14.03 -15.23 8.42
CA LEU A 77 -13.60 -16.27 9.35
C LEU A 77 -13.77 -15.86 10.83
N LEU A 78 -13.47 -14.60 11.17
CA LEU A 78 -13.62 -14.10 12.54
C LEU A 78 -15.08 -13.97 12.98
N TRP A 79 -16.00 -13.71 12.04
CA TRP A 79 -17.45 -13.65 12.34
C TRP A 79 -18.10 -15.03 12.42
N LEU A 80 -17.48 -16.06 11.85
CA LEU A 80 -18.06 -17.40 11.75
C LEU A 80 -18.47 -17.98 13.12
N PRO A 81 -17.63 -17.99 14.18
CA PRO A 81 -18.02 -18.57 15.48
C PRO A 81 -19.19 -17.82 16.15
N ALA A 82 -19.24 -16.50 16.01
CA ALA A 82 -20.34 -15.70 16.56
C ALA A 82 -21.66 -15.99 15.82
N LEU A 83 -21.60 -16.12 14.50
CA LEU A 83 -22.75 -16.49 13.68
C LEU A 83 -23.27 -17.89 14.04
N THR A 84 -22.38 -18.83 14.32
CA THR A 84 -22.78 -20.21 14.63
C THR A 84 -23.41 -20.32 16.01
N LEU A 85 -22.89 -19.60 17.01
CA LEU A 85 -23.57 -19.41 18.29
C LEU A 85 -24.97 -18.82 18.14
N ALA A 86 -25.12 -17.79 17.31
CA ALA A 86 -26.42 -17.17 17.08
C ALA A 86 -27.40 -18.19 16.46
N LEU A 87 -26.94 -18.98 15.49
CA LEU A 87 -27.76 -20.01 14.84
C LEU A 87 -28.16 -21.14 15.80
N THR A 88 -27.27 -21.62 16.67
CA THR A 88 -27.62 -22.68 17.64
C THR A 88 -28.64 -22.21 18.67
N VAL A 89 -28.60 -20.93 19.03
CA VAL A 89 -29.60 -20.29 19.88
C VAL A 89 -30.94 -20.13 19.16
N LEU A 90 -30.93 -19.59 17.93
CA LEU A 90 -32.15 -19.38 17.14
C LEU A 90 -32.88 -20.69 16.81
N THR A 91 -32.13 -21.76 16.57
CA THR A 91 -32.68 -23.10 16.30
C THR A 91 -33.21 -23.79 17.56
N GLY A 92 -32.96 -23.24 18.76
CA GLY A 92 -33.38 -23.83 20.03
C GLY A 92 -32.49 -24.98 20.52
N ILE A 93 -31.40 -25.29 19.81
CA ILE A 93 -30.42 -26.32 20.23
C ILE A 93 -29.70 -25.86 21.52
N SER A 94 -29.54 -24.56 21.71
CA SER A 94 -29.01 -23.96 22.94
C SER A 94 -29.97 -22.91 23.47
N SER A 95 -30.23 -22.92 24.78
CA SER A 95 -31.04 -21.88 25.42
C SER A 95 -30.19 -20.68 25.82
N LEU A 96 -30.78 -19.47 25.83
CA LEU A 96 -30.09 -18.27 26.39
C LEU A 96 -29.66 -18.51 27.84
N ALA A 97 -30.44 -19.26 28.61
CA ALA A 97 -30.13 -19.61 29.98
C ALA A 97 -28.90 -20.54 30.12
N SER A 98 -28.56 -21.30 29.06
CA SER A 98 -27.35 -22.13 29.00
C SER A 98 -26.07 -21.29 29.00
N LEU A 99 -26.12 -20.07 28.43
CA LEU A 99 -24.96 -19.17 28.32
C LEU A 99 -24.44 -18.67 29.68
N ILE A 100 -25.29 -18.67 30.71
CA ILE A 100 -24.94 -18.23 32.07
C ILE A 100 -24.17 -19.32 32.83
N ASN A 101 -24.12 -20.54 32.31
CA ASN A 101 -23.47 -21.67 32.96
C ASN A 101 -21.94 -21.46 33.01
N PRO A 102 -21.25 -21.64 34.15
CA PRO A 102 -19.81 -21.37 34.29
C PRO A 102 -18.94 -22.13 33.28
N LEU A 103 -19.30 -23.37 32.93
CA LEU A 103 -18.60 -24.15 31.90
C LEU A 103 -18.67 -23.48 30.52
N VAL A 104 -19.85 -22.97 30.16
CA VAL A 104 -20.09 -22.30 28.88
C VAL A 104 -19.31 -20.98 28.85
N LEU A 105 -19.36 -20.20 29.93
CA LEU A 105 -18.61 -18.94 30.06
C LEU A 105 -17.10 -19.13 29.91
N ILE A 106 -16.51 -20.15 30.55
CA ILE A 106 -15.06 -20.43 30.43
C ILE A 106 -14.72 -20.77 28.98
N SER A 107 -15.54 -21.59 28.31
CA SER A 107 -15.31 -21.96 26.91
C SER A 107 -15.41 -20.76 25.96
N LEU A 108 -16.42 -19.91 26.13
CA LEU A 108 -16.59 -18.66 25.39
C LEU A 108 -15.41 -17.72 25.58
N LEU A 109 -14.91 -17.58 26.82
CA LEU A 109 -13.75 -16.77 27.14
C LEU A 109 -12.50 -17.30 26.44
N LEU A 110 -12.27 -18.62 26.52
CA LEU A 110 -11.12 -19.26 25.89
C LEU A 110 -11.17 -19.12 24.35
N GLY A 111 -12.33 -19.38 23.74
CA GLY A 111 -12.52 -19.21 22.31
C GLY A 111 -12.36 -17.75 21.86
N SER A 112 -12.82 -16.79 22.66
CA SER A 112 -12.63 -15.36 22.40
C SER A 112 -11.14 -14.99 22.46
N LEU A 113 -10.38 -15.53 23.42
CA LEU A 113 -8.94 -15.30 23.53
C LEU A 113 -8.20 -15.86 22.31
N LEU A 114 -8.55 -17.06 21.85
CA LEU A 114 -8.03 -17.66 20.60
C LEU A 114 -8.29 -16.76 19.39
N LEU A 115 -9.53 -16.25 19.24
CA LEU A 115 -9.87 -15.32 18.16
C LEU A 115 -9.09 -14.01 18.25
N LEU A 116 -8.91 -13.45 19.45
CA LEU A 116 -8.11 -12.24 19.64
C LEU A 116 -6.64 -12.45 19.26
N LEU A 117 -6.06 -13.61 19.61
CA LEU A 117 -4.70 -13.98 19.23
C LEU A 117 -4.57 -14.11 17.70
N GLY A 118 -5.46 -14.85 17.05
CA GLY A 118 -5.51 -14.98 15.60
C GLY A 118 -5.65 -13.63 14.90
N ASN A 119 -6.58 -12.80 15.39
CA ASN A 119 -6.84 -11.45 14.90
C ASN A 119 -5.59 -10.56 15.03
N ARG A 120 -4.86 -10.64 16.14
CA ARG A 120 -3.65 -9.85 16.39
C ARG A 120 -2.48 -10.27 15.50
N ILE A 121 -2.27 -11.58 15.33
CA ILE A 121 -1.22 -12.12 14.45
C ILE A 121 -1.51 -11.74 13.00
N SER A 122 -2.72 -11.97 12.52
CA SER A 122 -3.12 -11.62 11.15
C SER A 122 -3.10 -10.12 10.89
N ASN A 123 -3.39 -9.28 11.90
CA ASN A 123 -3.22 -7.81 11.78
C ASN A 123 -1.76 -7.43 11.56
N ARG A 124 -0.84 -8.02 12.31
CA ARG A 124 0.59 -7.74 12.17
C ARG A 124 1.13 -8.14 10.80
N MET A 125 0.65 -9.25 10.26
CA MET A 125 1.02 -9.70 8.91
C MET A 125 0.54 -8.72 7.82
N LEU A 126 -0.59 -8.05 8.02
CA LEU A 126 -1.17 -7.09 7.07
C LEU A 126 -0.68 -5.64 7.29
N SER A 127 -0.22 -5.28 8.50
CA SER A 127 0.29 -3.93 8.77
C SER A 127 1.71 -3.71 8.27
N GLY A 128 2.45 -4.78 7.97
CA GLY A 128 3.82 -4.70 7.43
C GLY A 128 3.89 -4.48 5.92
N ILE A 129 2.78 -4.13 5.26
CA ILE A 129 2.76 -3.93 3.81
C ILE A 129 3.31 -2.55 3.51
N ASP A 130 4.41 -2.54 2.76
CA ASP A 130 5.09 -1.34 2.32
C ASP A 130 4.38 -0.71 1.12
N TYR A 131 3.95 0.55 1.26
CA TYR A 131 3.34 1.36 0.21
C TYR A 131 4.35 2.27 -0.50
N GLU A 132 5.61 2.24 -0.08
CA GLU A 132 6.66 3.06 -0.67
C GLU A 132 7.16 2.43 -1.97
N PHE A 133 7.34 3.28 -2.98
CA PHE A 133 7.90 2.91 -4.26
C PHE A 133 9.27 3.56 -4.42
N SER A 134 10.31 2.74 -4.58
CA SER A 134 11.69 3.22 -4.62
C SER A 134 12.06 3.69 -6.03
N ILE A 135 11.75 4.96 -6.34
CA ILE A 135 12.08 5.63 -7.61
C ILE A 135 12.85 6.95 -7.44
N SER A 136 13.22 7.33 -6.21
CA SER A 136 13.86 8.62 -5.90
C SER A 136 15.10 8.92 -6.75
N GLU A 137 15.93 7.92 -7.04
CA GLU A 137 17.11 8.09 -7.90
C GLU A 137 16.71 8.48 -9.33
N LEU A 138 15.79 7.74 -9.94
CA LEU A 138 15.31 8.03 -11.29
C LEU A 138 14.58 9.39 -11.35
N GLN A 139 13.85 9.76 -10.29
CA GLN A 139 13.19 11.06 -10.20
C GLN A 139 14.19 12.22 -10.11
N LYS A 140 15.19 12.12 -9.22
CA LYS A 140 16.28 13.12 -9.13
C LYS A 140 17.01 13.26 -10.45
N PHE A 141 17.25 12.14 -11.15
CA PHE A 141 17.85 12.16 -12.47
C PHE A 141 16.94 12.80 -13.53
N SER A 142 15.63 12.50 -13.53
CA SER A 142 14.65 13.17 -14.41
C SER A 142 14.63 14.68 -14.17
N VAL A 143 14.56 15.12 -12.91
CA VAL A 143 14.57 16.55 -12.53
C VAL A 143 15.85 17.25 -13.01
N ALA A 144 17.01 16.61 -12.85
CA ALA A 144 18.29 17.17 -13.28
C ALA A 144 18.38 17.29 -14.82
N ILE A 145 17.89 16.29 -15.56
CA ILE A 145 17.83 16.33 -17.02
C ILE A 145 16.82 17.39 -17.48
N ALA A 146 15.67 17.53 -16.81
CA ALA A 146 14.68 18.57 -17.08
C ALA A 146 15.25 19.97 -16.85
N ALA A 147 16.16 20.13 -15.88
CA ALA A 147 16.92 21.36 -15.67
C ALA A 147 17.99 21.65 -16.74
N GLY A 148 18.17 20.76 -17.71
CA GLY A 148 19.14 20.90 -18.79
C GLY A 148 20.57 20.53 -18.37
N MET A 149 20.76 19.84 -17.24
CA MET A 149 22.08 19.41 -16.79
C MET A 149 22.63 18.30 -17.70
N ASN A 150 23.91 18.38 -18.04
CA ASN A 150 24.61 17.29 -18.69
C ASN A 150 25.08 16.22 -17.68
N VAL A 151 25.44 15.03 -18.17
CA VAL A 151 25.85 13.89 -17.31
C VAL A 151 27.03 14.24 -16.38
N GLY A 152 27.98 15.08 -16.82
CA GLY A 152 29.10 15.52 -15.97
C GLY A 152 28.68 16.46 -14.85
N GLN A 153 27.77 17.41 -15.13
CA GLN A 153 27.18 18.29 -14.11
C GLN A 153 26.37 17.47 -13.10
N ILE A 154 25.63 16.47 -13.56
CA ILE A 154 24.88 15.54 -12.71
C ILE A 154 25.83 14.75 -11.82
N ALA A 155 26.98 14.27 -12.35
CA ALA A 155 27.99 13.57 -11.55
C ALA A 155 28.51 14.43 -10.39
N ASN A 156 28.78 15.71 -10.66
CA ASN A 156 29.32 16.62 -9.66
C ASN A 156 28.28 17.01 -8.59
N TYR A 157 27.02 17.23 -9.01
CA TYR A 157 25.96 17.62 -8.08
C TYR A 157 25.38 16.42 -7.31
N PHE A 158 25.34 15.24 -7.93
CA PHE A 158 24.85 13.99 -7.36
C PHE A 158 25.87 12.86 -7.53
N PRO A 159 26.92 12.81 -6.68
CA PRO A 159 28.05 11.88 -6.86
C PRO A 159 27.62 10.39 -6.88
N ASN A 160 26.60 10.03 -6.11
CA ASN A 160 26.13 8.65 -6.00
C ASN A 160 25.07 8.28 -7.06
N LEU A 161 24.52 9.25 -7.78
CA LEU A 161 23.36 9.00 -8.64
C LEU A 161 23.73 8.22 -9.90
N LEU A 162 24.91 8.48 -10.46
CA LEU A 162 25.44 7.73 -11.60
C LEU A 162 25.98 6.34 -11.22
N SER A 163 26.20 6.09 -9.93
CA SER A 163 26.58 4.77 -9.41
C SER A 163 25.38 3.83 -9.31
N SER A 164 24.15 4.36 -9.33
CA SER A 164 22.94 3.54 -9.43
C SER A 164 22.95 2.75 -10.73
N GLU A 165 22.74 1.43 -10.62
CA GLU A 165 22.66 0.53 -11.77
C GLU A 165 21.64 1.02 -12.80
N LYS A 166 20.48 1.51 -12.34
CA LYS A 166 19.39 1.99 -13.21
C LYS A 166 19.84 3.21 -14.01
N VAL A 167 20.40 4.22 -13.36
CA VAL A 167 20.85 5.46 -14.04
C VAL A 167 22.04 5.19 -14.97
N ALA A 168 23.02 4.41 -14.52
CA ALA A 168 24.17 4.01 -15.32
C ALA A 168 23.75 3.28 -16.62
N LYS A 169 22.74 2.41 -16.52
CA LYS A 169 22.15 1.71 -17.66
C LYS A 169 21.56 2.69 -18.67
N LEU A 170 20.81 3.71 -18.24
CA LEU A 170 20.23 4.70 -19.16
C LEU A 170 21.28 5.57 -19.86
N VAL A 171 22.32 5.98 -19.12
CA VAL A 171 23.45 6.73 -19.68
C VAL A 171 24.21 5.91 -20.70
N SER A 172 24.50 4.63 -20.40
CA SER A 172 25.17 3.73 -21.36
C SER A 172 24.31 3.44 -22.60
N LEU A 173 22.99 3.31 -22.43
CA LEU A 173 22.06 3.14 -23.56
C LEU A 173 22.09 4.37 -24.47
N THR A 174 21.98 5.57 -23.90
CA THR A 174 22.07 6.84 -24.64
C THR A 174 23.38 6.96 -25.40
N LYS A 175 24.52 6.64 -24.77
CA LYS A 175 25.83 6.70 -25.43
C LYS A 175 25.93 5.77 -26.63
N ARG A 176 25.23 4.62 -26.59
CA ARG A 176 25.29 3.60 -27.64
C ARG A 176 24.27 3.83 -28.76
N THR A 177 23.13 4.46 -28.48
CA THR A 177 22.02 4.61 -29.44
C THR A 177 21.75 6.05 -29.87
N GLY A 178 22.25 7.04 -29.13
CA GLY A 178 21.91 8.45 -29.34
C GLY A 178 20.49 8.84 -28.89
N ALA A 179 19.75 7.93 -28.24
CA ALA A 179 18.39 8.22 -27.76
C ALA A 179 18.38 9.27 -26.64
N GLY A 180 17.32 10.08 -26.57
CA GLY A 180 17.22 11.15 -25.57
C GLY A 180 17.05 10.63 -24.15
N LEU A 181 17.89 11.10 -23.22
CA LEU A 181 17.83 10.70 -21.81
C LEU A 181 16.48 10.98 -21.16
N ALA A 182 15.85 12.11 -21.44
CA ALA A 182 14.55 12.47 -20.85
C ALA A 182 13.49 11.38 -21.10
N ALA A 183 13.33 10.93 -22.35
CA ALA A 183 12.37 9.89 -22.70
C ALA A 183 12.72 8.52 -22.08
N LEU A 184 14.01 8.18 -22.03
CA LEU A 184 14.47 6.93 -21.43
C LEU A 184 14.24 6.88 -19.93
N VAL A 185 14.45 7.99 -19.23
CA VAL A 185 14.24 8.07 -17.78
C VAL A 185 12.77 7.96 -17.44
N GLU A 186 11.89 8.69 -18.12
CA GLU A 186 10.45 8.59 -17.88
C GLU A 186 9.93 7.17 -18.15
N SER A 187 10.40 6.52 -19.21
CA SER A 187 10.07 5.11 -19.48
C SER A 187 10.58 4.16 -18.40
N GLU A 188 11.81 4.36 -17.89
CA GLU A 188 12.36 3.51 -16.82
C GLU A 188 11.66 3.75 -15.47
N ILE A 189 11.20 4.98 -15.19
CA ILE A 189 10.36 5.28 -14.02
C ILE A 189 9.06 4.48 -14.10
N GLU A 190 8.33 4.59 -15.22
CA GLU A 190 7.08 3.86 -15.43
C GLU A 190 7.30 2.33 -15.32
N ASN A 191 8.31 1.80 -16.01
CA ASN A 191 8.66 0.38 -15.93
C ASN A 191 9.03 -0.06 -14.50
N THR A 192 9.75 0.77 -13.76
CA THR A 192 10.13 0.47 -12.37
C THR A 192 8.91 0.42 -11.47
N LEU A 193 7.99 1.38 -11.61
CA LEU A 193 6.74 1.41 -10.84
C LEU A 193 5.87 0.20 -11.14
N GLN A 194 5.70 -0.15 -12.42
CA GLN A 194 4.94 -1.33 -12.82
C GLN A 194 5.55 -2.63 -12.27
N ARG A 195 6.89 -2.77 -12.31
CA ARG A 195 7.57 -3.94 -11.72
C ARG A 195 7.37 -4.03 -10.21
N GLN A 196 7.57 -2.93 -9.48
CA GLN A 196 7.38 -2.91 -8.02
C GLN A 196 5.92 -3.20 -7.64
N LEU A 197 4.96 -2.66 -8.38
CA LEU A 197 3.54 -2.98 -8.21
C LEU A 197 3.31 -4.49 -8.37
N ALA A 198 3.78 -5.08 -9.47
CA ALA A 198 3.60 -6.50 -9.75
C ALA A 198 4.22 -7.39 -8.66
N GLU A 199 5.42 -7.06 -8.18
CA GLU A 199 6.08 -7.74 -7.07
C GLU A 199 5.27 -7.64 -5.76
N LYS A 200 4.79 -6.45 -5.41
CA LYS A 200 3.96 -6.24 -4.23
C LYS A 200 2.64 -7.02 -4.33
N ILE A 201 1.95 -7.01 -5.47
CA ILE A 201 0.73 -7.82 -5.69
C ILE A 201 1.02 -9.32 -5.56
N ALA A 202 2.12 -9.80 -6.13
CA ALA A 202 2.52 -11.19 -5.99
C ALA A 202 2.75 -11.57 -4.52
N ALA A 203 3.44 -10.71 -3.76
CA ALA A 203 3.62 -10.89 -2.32
C ALA A 203 2.27 -10.96 -1.57
N LEU A 204 1.30 -10.09 -1.91
CA LEU A 204 -0.04 -10.14 -1.31
C LEU A 204 -0.78 -11.45 -1.58
N ARG A 205 -0.65 -12.02 -2.78
CA ARG A 205 -1.24 -13.33 -3.09
C ARG A 205 -0.69 -14.43 -2.19
N THR A 206 0.63 -14.44 -1.97
CA THR A 206 1.26 -15.39 -1.06
C THR A 206 0.83 -15.15 0.41
N LEU A 207 0.66 -13.89 0.79
CA LEU A 207 0.19 -13.49 2.10
C LEU A 207 -1.23 -14.01 2.36
N SER A 208 -2.14 -13.94 1.39
CA SER A 208 -3.50 -14.48 1.49
C SER A 208 -3.51 -15.96 1.87
N VAL A 209 -2.62 -16.77 1.27
CA VAL A 209 -2.50 -18.20 1.60
C VAL A 209 -1.92 -18.38 3.00
N ARG A 210 -0.85 -17.64 3.34
CA ARG A 210 -0.21 -17.73 4.66
C ARG A 210 -1.10 -17.27 5.80
N LEU A 211 -2.02 -16.34 5.55
CA LEU A 211 -3.01 -15.86 6.53
C LEU A 211 -4.01 -16.94 6.94
N LEU A 212 -4.26 -17.95 6.08
CA LEU A 212 -5.17 -19.05 6.40
C LEU A 212 -4.65 -19.95 7.52
N ILE A 213 -3.33 -20.07 7.69
CA ILE A 213 -2.74 -20.92 8.71
C ILE A 213 -3.06 -20.41 10.13
N PRO A 214 -2.70 -19.19 10.54
CA PRO A 214 -3.00 -18.70 11.88
C PRO A 214 -4.50 -18.49 12.10
N LEU A 215 -5.26 -18.12 11.07
CA LEU A 215 -6.71 -18.00 11.19
C LEU A 215 -7.37 -19.36 11.35
N GLY A 216 -6.97 -20.37 10.57
CA GLY A 216 -7.48 -21.73 10.69
C GLY A 216 -7.19 -22.34 12.05
N THR A 217 -5.95 -22.24 12.54
CA THR A 217 -5.54 -22.82 13.83
C THR A 217 -6.15 -22.13 15.05
N THR A 218 -6.64 -20.89 14.92
CA THR A 218 -7.32 -20.17 16.02
C THR A 218 -8.84 -20.21 15.90
N THR A 219 -9.37 -20.12 14.67
CA THR A 219 -10.81 -20.03 14.42
C THR A 219 -11.49 -21.39 14.54
N LEU A 220 -10.87 -22.50 14.09
CA LEU A 220 -11.46 -23.84 14.23
C LEU A 220 -11.64 -24.24 15.70
N PRO A 221 -10.62 -24.13 16.58
CA PRO A 221 -10.81 -24.41 18.00
C PRO A 221 -11.81 -23.46 18.66
N ALA A 222 -11.77 -22.16 18.32
CA ALA A 222 -12.74 -21.20 18.83
C ALA A 222 -14.17 -21.57 18.44
N PHE A 223 -14.41 -21.97 17.19
CA PHE A 223 -15.70 -22.45 16.71
C PHE A 223 -16.21 -23.65 17.52
N MET A 224 -15.33 -24.62 17.80
CA MET A 224 -15.67 -25.79 18.60
C MET A 224 -16.04 -25.40 20.04
N LEU A 225 -15.27 -24.49 20.66
CA LEU A 225 -15.54 -23.94 21.99
C LEU A 225 -16.84 -23.14 22.04
N PHE A 226 -17.21 -22.50 20.94
CA PHE A 226 -18.43 -21.74 20.79
C PHE A 226 -19.63 -22.66 20.56
N THR A 227 -19.46 -23.86 20.01
CA THR A 227 -20.60 -24.72 19.62
C THR A 227 -20.85 -25.87 20.60
N ILE A 228 -19.82 -26.60 21.02
CA ILE A 228 -19.97 -27.86 21.78
C ILE A 228 -20.49 -27.64 23.22
N PRO A 229 -19.91 -26.78 24.06
CA PRO A 229 -20.40 -26.64 25.44
C PRO A 229 -21.83 -26.11 25.55
N PRO A 230 -22.24 -25.04 24.82
CA PRO A 230 -23.63 -24.56 24.88
C PRO A 230 -24.65 -25.62 24.47
N THR A 231 -24.34 -26.39 23.43
CA THR A 231 -25.23 -27.46 22.93
C THR A 231 -25.31 -28.61 23.91
N MET A 232 -24.18 -29.05 24.48
CA MET A 232 -24.16 -30.10 25.51
C MET A 232 -24.98 -29.69 26.74
N VAL A 233 -24.77 -28.48 27.26
CA VAL A 233 -25.54 -27.97 28.41
C VAL A 233 -27.02 -27.78 28.06
N GLY A 234 -27.32 -27.36 26.84
CA GLY A 234 -28.69 -27.20 26.33
C GLY A 234 -29.46 -28.52 26.21
N LEU A 235 -28.78 -29.63 25.89
CA LEU A 235 -29.38 -30.96 25.80
C LEU A 235 -29.57 -31.63 27.18
N THR A 236 -28.78 -31.24 28.18
CA THR A 236 -28.85 -31.81 29.54
C THR A 236 -29.87 -31.12 30.47
N LYS A 237 -30.52 -30.05 30.02
CA LYS A 237 -31.56 -29.31 30.75
C LYS A 237 -32.90 -29.45 30.05
#